data_AF-A0A6B0YKL4-F1
#
_entry.id   AF-A0A6B0YKL4-F1
#
_cell.length_a   1.000
_cell.length_b   1.000
_cell.length_c   1.000
_cell.angle_alpha   90.00
_cell.angle_beta   90.00
_cell.angle_gamma   90.00
#
_symmetry.space_group_name_H-M   'P 1'
#
loop_
_entity.id
_entity.type
_entity.pdbx_description
1 polymer ?
#
loop_
_entity_poly.entity_id
_entity_poly.type
_entity_poly.pdbx_seq_one_letter_code
_entity_poly.pdbx_strand_id
1 'polypeptide(L)'
;MSWVKLRMKFPGKCIECSKPLKTGEVGLWSKGVGVKHMDCSDNREIPCIVCGKPAGCQQCEVFEKCNAQKVSPYCLCFDCSAISLNKYVTAVSKKFSVLATQD
;
A
#
# COMPACT_ATOMS: atom_id res chain seq x y z
N MET A 1 8.22 -5.24 -17.12
CA MET A 1 7.25 -6.33 -16.87
C MET A 1 5.86 -5.79 -17.18
N SER A 2 5.12 -6.41 -18.11
CA SER A 2 3.84 -5.89 -18.58
C SER A 2 2.71 -6.80 -18.10
N TRP A 3 1.78 -6.24 -17.31
CA TRP A 3 0.57 -6.94 -16.87
C TRP A 3 -0.49 -6.90 -17.97
N VAL A 4 -1.00 -8.07 -18.36
CA VAL A 4 -2.06 -8.21 -19.37
C VAL A 4 -3.36 -8.61 -18.67
N LYS A 5 -4.45 -7.91 -19.00
CA LYS A 5 -5.79 -8.26 -18.52
C LYS A 5 -6.26 -9.51 -19.27
N LEU A 6 -6.56 -10.58 -18.54
CA LEU A 6 -7.03 -11.84 -19.09
C LEU A 6 -8.24 -12.33 -18.30
N ARG A 7 -9.22 -12.89 -19.01
CA ARG A 7 -10.33 -13.61 -18.39
C ARG A 7 -9.86 -15.02 -18.05
N MET A 8 -10.01 -15.42 -16.80
CA MET A 8 -9.53 -16.71 -16.30
C MET A 8 -10.36 -17.85 -16.90
N LYS A 9 -9.71 -18.71 -17.69
CA LYS A 9 -10.32 -19.97 -18.16
C LYS A 9 -10.26 -21.09 -17.13
N PHE A 10 -9.31 -21.02 -16.21
CA PHE A 10 -9.07 -21.99 -15.16
C PHE A 10 -8.86 -21.26 -13.82
N PRO A 11 -9.17 -21.89 -12.68
CA PRO A 11 -8.89 -21.30 -11.38
C PRO A 11 -7.37 -21.11 -11.21
N GLY A 12 -6.95 -19.88 -10.95
CA GLY A 12 -5.55 -19.52 -10.73
C GLY A 12 -5.35 -18.94 -9.34
N LYS A 13 -4.19 -19.15 -8.71
CA LYS A 13 -3.91 -18.58 -7.38
C LYS A 13 -3.33 -17.18 -7.54
N CYS A 14 -3.95 -16.19 -6.88
CA CYS A 14 -3.43 -14.82 -6.86
C CYS A 14 -2.09 -14.78 -6.12
N ILE A 15 -1.06 -14.21 -6.74
CA ILE A 15 0.28 -14.10 -6.11
C ILE A 15 0.28 -13.17 -4.89
N GLU A 16 -0.60 -12.16 -4.85
CA GLU A 16 -0.66 -11.17 -3.76
C GLU A 16 -1.40 -11.70 -2.52
N CYS A 17 -2.65 -12.13 -2.69
CA CYS A 17 -3.50 -12.53 -1.57
C CYS A 17 -3.59 -14.04 -1.36
N SER A 18 -2.93 -14.85 -2.21
CA SER A 18 -3.00 -16.32 -2.18
C SER A 18 -4.40 -16.93 -2.32
N LYS A 19 -5.44 -16.13 -2.58
CA LYS A 19 -6.80 -16.61 -2.86
C LYS A 19 -6.94 -17.06 -4.32
N PRO A 20 -7.80 -18.04 -4.61
CA PRO A 20 -8.07 -18.47 -5.99
C PRO A 20 -8.93 -17.45 -6.73
N LEU A 21 -8.53 -17.10 -7.96
CA LEU A 21 -9.35 -16.42 -8.95
C LEU A 21 -10.37 -17.41 -9.51
N LYS A 22 -11.63 -17.01 -9.63
CA LYS A 22 -12.69 -17.86 -10.17
C LYS A 22 -12.62 -17.93 -11.70
N THR A 23 -13.09 -19.03 -12.27
CA THR A 23 -13.29 -19.15 -13.71
C THR A 23 -14.28 -18.08 -14.19
N GLY A 24 -13.92 -17.34 -15.23
CA GLY A 24 -14.70 -16.22 -15.75
C GLY A 24 -14.35 -14.85 -15.16
N GLU A 25 -13.57 -14.80 -14.08
CA GLU A 25 -13.09 -13.56 -13.46
C GLU A 25 -11.96 -12.91 -14.29
N VAL A 26 -11.81 -11.59 -14.21
CA VAL A 26 -10.75 -10.86 -14.93
C VAL A 26 -9.56 -10.65 -14.00
N GLY A 27 -8.41 -11.23 -14.37
CA GLY A 27 -7.15 -11.11 -13.65
C GLY A 27 -6.07 -10.38 -14.45
N LEU A 28 -5.04 -9.92 -13.74
CA LEU A 28 -3.81 -9.42 -14.34
C LEU A 28 -2.78 -10.56 -14.39
N TRP A 29 -2.31 -10.90 -15.58
CA TRP A 29 -1.28 -11.92 -15.78
C TRP A 29 0.02 -11.31 -16.28
N SER A 30 1.15 -11.83 -15.81
CA SER A 30 2.48 -11.50 -16.32
C SER A 30 3.28 -12.78 -16.55
N LYS A 31 3.91 -12.87 -17.73
CA LYS A 31 4.75 -14.01 -18.12
C LYS A 31 5.86 -14.22 -17.09
N GLY A 32 5.96 -15.45 -16.55
CA GLY A 32 6.98 -15.83 -15.57
C GLY A 32 6.72 -15.38 -14.12
N VAL A 33 5.65 -14.63 -13.85
CA VAL A 33 5.29 -14.16 -12.50
C VAL A 33 4.05 -14.88 -11.99
N GLY A 34 2.98 -14.92 -12.80
CA GLY A 34 1.71 -15.53 -12.43
C GLY A 34 0.51 -14.62 -12.66
N VAL A 35 -0.56 -14.84 -11.90
CA VAL A 35 -1.81 -14.08 -11.98
C VAL A 35 -2.09 -13.36 -10.65
N LYS A 36 -2.77 -12.22 -10.71
CA LYS A 36 -3.37 -11.57 -9.54
C LYS A 36 -4.76 -11.02 -9.87
N HIS A 37 -5.58 -10.81 -8.84
CA HIS A 37 -6.86 -10.11 -9.02
C HIS A 37 -6.61 -8.68 -9.52
N MET A 38 -7.57 -8.12 -10.26
CA MET A 38 -7.53 -6.70 -10.63
C MET A 38 -7.40 -5.81 -9.39
N ASP A 39 -8.16 -6.10 -8.34
CA ASP A 39 -8.21 -5.30 -7.11
C ASP A 39 -6.98 -5.51 -6.21
N CYS A 40 -6.31 -6.66 -6.32
CA CYS A 40 -5.06 -6.92 -5.60
C CYS A 40 -3.87 -6.11 -6.13
N SER A 41 -4.05 -5.31 -7.19
CA SER A 41 -2.98 -4.50 -7.75
C SER A 41 -2.74 -3.17 -7.02
N ASP A 42 -3.59 -2.80 -6.04
CA ASP A 42 -3.55 -1.46 -5.42
C ASP A 42 -3.64 -1.46 -3.87
N ASN A 43 -3.28 -2.57 -3.21
CA ASN A 43 -3.01 -2.52 -1.77
C ASN A 43 -1.66 -1.84 -1.51
N ARG A 44 -1.64 -0.51 -1.73
CA ARG A 44 -0.57 0.39 -1.30
C ARG A 44 -0.76 0.72 0.17
N GLU A 45 -0.81 -0.31 1.01
CA GLU A 45 -0.75 -0.11 2.45
C GLU A 45 0.65 0.40 2.77
N ILE A 46 0.75 1.66 3.18
CA ILE A 46 2.01 2.29 3.56
C ILE A 46 2.13 2.16 5.08
N PRO A 47 3.31 1.91 5.67
CA PRO A 47 3.42 1.93 7.12
C PRO A 47 3.12 3.32 7.69
N CYS A 48 2.42 3.36 8.83
CA CYS A 48 2.27 4.57 9.63
C CYS A 48 3.63 5.02 10.17
N ILE A 49 3.98 6.31 10.04
CA ILE A 49 5.26 6.84 10.53
C ILE A 49 5.42 6.71 12.06
N VAL A 50 4.30 6.71 12.79
CA VAL A 50 4.28 6.67 14.26
C VAL A 50 4.26 5.25 14.81
N CYS A 51 3.30 4.44 14.37
CA CYS A 51 3.05 3.12 14.95
C CYS A 51 3.45 1.95 14.03
N GLY A 52 3.80 2.21 12.77
CA GLY A 52 4.18 1.18 11.80
C GLY A 52 3.03 0.30 11.30
N LYS A 53 1.81 0.46 11.81
CA LYS A 53 0.62 -0.26 11.31
C LYS A 53 0.34 0.09 9.85
N PRO A 54 -0.28 -0.82 9.07
CA PRO A 54 -0.71 -0.51 7.71
C PRO A 54 -1.65 0.69 7.73
N ALA A 55 -1.27 1.73 6.99
CA ALA A 55 -1.94 3.01 6.92
C ALA A 55 -1.94 3.49 5.46
N GLY A 56 -3.11 3.71 4.89
CA GLY A 56 -3.16 4.19 3.52
C GLY A 56 -4.48 3.93 2.84
N CYS A 57 -4.87 4.94 2.05
CA CYS A 57 -5.56 4.87 0.77
C CYS A 57 -6.94 4.19 0.64
N GLN A 58 -7.25 3.06 1.28
CA GLN A 58 -8.62 2.50 1.21
C GLN A 58 -9.63 3.26 2.12
N GLN A 59 -9.14 4.09 3.03
CA GLN A 59 -9.95 4.84 4.01
C GLN A 59 -9.57 6.33 4.09
N CYS A 60 -8.69 6.83 3.21
CA CYS A 60 -8.29 8.24 3.22
C CYS A 60 -9.22 9.04 2.31
N GLU A 61 -9.86 10.08 2.84
CA GLU A 61 -10.75 10.98 2.08
C GLU A 61 -10.06 11.68 0.90
N VAL A 62 -8.72 11.63 0.84
CA VAL A 62 -7.89 12.26 -0.19
C VAL A 62 -7.36 11.22 -1.21
N PHE A 63 -7.91 9.99 -1.23
CA PHE A 63 -7.40 8.90 -2.06
C PHE A 63 -7.31 9.25 -3.55
N GLU A 64 -8.29 9.99 -4.10
CA GLU A 64 -8.28 10.39 -5.51
C GLU A 64 -7.09 11.29 -5.90
N LYS A 65 -6.51 12.02 -4.95
CA LYS A 65 -5.38 12.94 -5.18
C LYS A 65 -4.07 12.46 -4.54
N CYS A 66 -4.12 11.42 -3.71
CA CYS A 66 -2.96 10.90 -3.00
C CYS A 66 -2.24 9.85 -3.85
N ASN A 67 -1.23 10.28 -4.61
CA ASN A 67 -0.31 9.33 -5.25
C ASN A 67 0.74 8.86 -4.23
N ALA A 68 0.38 7.82 -3.47
CA ALA A 68 1.24 7.12 -2.51
C ALA A 68 2.67 6.83 -3.03
N GLN A 69 2.82 6.55 -4.33
CA GLN A 69 4.11 6.22 -4.95
C GLN A 69 4.98 7.45 -5.25
N LYS A 70 4.41 8.65 -5.25
CA LYS A 70 5.13 9.90 -5.54
C LYS A 70 5.37 10.78 -4.31
N VAL A 71 4.52 10.69 -3.29
CA VAL A 71 4.46 11.73 -2.23
C VAL A 71 5.24 11.33 -0.97
N SER A 72 5.09 10.11 -0.45
CA SER A 72 5.83 9.69 0.75
C SER A 72 5.87 8.17 0.95
N PRO A 73 6.99 7.63 1.49
CA PRO A 73 7.10 6.22 1.87
C PRO A 73 6.41 5.87 3.20
N TYR A 74 5.80 6.85 3.88
CA TYR A 74 5.06 6.69 5.14
C TYR A 74 3.73 7.47 5.10
N CYS A 75 2.72 6.97 5.83
CA CYS A 75 1.43 7.64 6.03
C CYS A 75 1.19 7.92 7.53
N LEU A 76 0.09 8.59 7.89
CA LEU A 76 -0.39 8.74 9.27
C LEU A 76 -1.75 8.04 9.40
N CYS A 77 -1.89 7.07 10.32
CA CYS A 77 -3.18 6.42 10.55
C CYS A 77 -4.12 7.32 11.38
N PHE A 78 -5.43 7.09 11.28
CA PHE A 78 -6.45 7.85 12.00
C PHE A 78 -6.20 7.87 13.52
N ASP A 79 -5.86 6.73 14.12
CA ASP A 79 -5.56 6.65 15.56
C ASP A 79 -4.34 7.50 15.95
N CYS A 80 -3.38 7.69 15.03
CA CYS A 80 -2.19 8.50 15.25
C CYS A 80 -2.36 9.96 14.82
N SER A 81 -3.52 10.34 14.25
CA SER A 81 -3.80 11.72 13.85
C SER A 81 -3.98 12.66 15.05
N ALA A 82 -4.43 12.12 16.19
CA ALA A 82 -4.72 12.88 17.41
C ALA A 82 -3.55 12.92 18.42
N ILE A 83 -2.34 12.51 18.04
CA ILE A 83 -1.20 12.51 18.97
C ILE A 83 -0.59 13.90 19.14
N SER A 84 0.18 14.08 20.20
CA SER A 84 0.94 15.32 20.41
C SER A 84 2.05 15.50 19.38
N LEU A 85 2.31 16.76 18.99
CA LEU A 85 3.34 17.14 18.02
C LEU A 85 4.72 16.56 18.39
N ASN A 86 5.09 16.58 19.66
CA ASN A 86 6.36 16.00 20.13
C ASN A 86 6.49 14.50 19.83
N LYS A 87 5.40 13.73 19.96
CA LYS A 87 5.41 12.29 19.63
C LYS A 87 5.59 12.07 18.13
N TYR A 88 4.96 12.91 17.30
CA TYR A 88 5.13 12.86 15.85
C TYR A 88 6.58 13.20 15.44
N VAL A 89 7.13 14.31 15.94
CA VAL A 89 8.51 14.75 15.64
C VAL A 89 9.54 13.71 16.07
N THR A 90 9.34 13.08 17.24
CA THR A 90 10.21 11.99 17.72
C THR A 90 10.15 10.76 16.79
N ALA A 91 8.96 10.42 16.29
CA ALA A 91 8.82 9.31 15.35
C ALA A 91 9.46 9.60 13.98
N VAL A 92 9.34 10.84 13.50
CA VAL A 92 9.92 11.29 12.23
C VAL A 92 11.44 11.35 12.31
N SER A 93 12.00 12.00 13.33
CA SER A 93 13.46 12.10 13.54
C SER A 93 14.12 10.73 13.68
N LYS A 94 13.44 9.75 14.29
CA LYS A 94 13.92 8.36 14.35
C LYS A 94 13.99 7.67 12.99
N LYS A 95 13.14 8.05 12.02
CA LYS A 95 13.09 7.45 10.68
C LYS A 95 13.93 8.22 9.65
N PHE A 96 14.08 9.52 9.86
CA PHE A 96 14.84 10.42 8.99
C PHE A 96 15.93 11.09 9.81
N SER A 97 17.13 10.50 9.78
CA SER A 97 18.32 11.02 10.46
C SER A 97 18.73 12.43 10.01
N VAL A 98 18.27 12.87 8.83
CA VAL A 98 18.48 14.25 8.31
C VAL A 98 17.64 15.28 9.07
N LEU A 99 16.53 14.86 9.69
CA LEU A 99 15.62 15.73 10.44
C LEU A 99 15.88 15.71 11.95
N ALA A 100 16.93 15.01 12.39
CA ALA A 100 17.41 15.13 13.76
C ALA A 100 18.10 16.51 13.89
N THR A 101 17.36 17.51 14.34
CA THR A 101 17.94 18.78 14.77
C THR A 101 18.93 18.49 15.89
N GLN A 102 20.21 18.74 15.61
CA GLN A 102 21.24 18.87 16.62
C GLN A 102 20.91 20.11 17.46
N ASP A 103 20.60 19.90 18.73
CA ASP A 103 20.85 20.87 19.79
C ASP A 103 22.00 20.34 20.65
#